data_AF-A0A9D6RBJ9-F1
#
_entry.id   AF-A0A9D6RBJ9-F1
#
_cell.length_a   1.000
_cell.length_b   1.000
_cell.length_c   1.000
_cell.angle_alpha   90.00
_cell.angle_beta   90.00
_cell.angle_gamma   90.00
#
_symmetry.space_group_name_H-M   'P 1'
#
loop_
_entity.id
_entity.type
_entity.pdbx_description
1 polymer ?
#
loop_
_entity_poly.entity_id
_entity_poly.type
_entity_poly.pdbx_seq_one_letter_code
_entity_poly.pdbx_strand_id
1 'polypeptide(L)'
;MERSTRWLIGESIVIVVLLGILGFLRFPLIFSYDVHKTIHIVGAVLFLGNIIVTGAWMLFAERNGGQAVLHFAAKTTNWADVFFTAPGVFLLVSNGFIMATTWGGFGASWVVAALVLLSLSGIVWVIFLIPDQERLIRYSMPPEKGGDEALLLRTLHRWYFWGAVATVLPLMSLGLMVLKPRLW
;
A
#
# COMPACT_ATOMS: atom_id res chain seq x y z
N MET A 1 -12.52 -11.39 11.71
CA MET A 1 -11.42 -11.16 10.77
C MET A 1 -11.64 -12.03 9.55
N GLU A 2 -11.93 -11.37 8.43
CA GLU A 2 -12.13 -12.00 7.14
C GLU A 2 -10.84 -12.69 6.67
N ARG A 3 -10.97 -13.70 5.80
CA ARG A 3 -9.84 -14.54 5.36
C ARG A 3 -8.74 -13.73 4.66
N SER A 4 -9.10 -12.84 3.73
CA SER A 4 -8.20 -11.92 3.04
C SER A 4 -7.45 -11.02 4.02
N THR A 5 -8.13 -10.46 5.04
CA THR A 5 -7.49 -9.64 6.07
C THR A 5 -6.40 -10.40 6.83
N ARG A 6 -6.63 -11.68 7.14
CA ARG A 6 -5.62 -12.53 7.79
C ARG A 6 -4.40 -12.79 6.90
N TRP A 7 -4.62 -13.11 5.62
CA TRP A 7 -3.52 -13.30 4.66
C TRP A 7 -2.71 -12.03 4.50
N LEU A 8 -3.39 -10.89 4.34
CA LEU A 8 -2.75 -9.60 4.18
C LEU A 8 -1.86 -9.21 5.35
N ILE A 9 -2.35 -9.38 6.58
CA ILE A 9 -1.56 -9.10 7.80
C ILE A 9 -0.36 -10.05 7.87
N GLY A 10 -0.57 -11.35 7.62
CA GLY A 10 0.51 -12.34 7.65
C GLY A 10 1.62 -12.02 6.66
N GLU A 11 1.25 -11.73 5.41
CA GLU A 11 2.20 -11.34 4.36
C GLU A 11 2.92 -10.03 4.70
N SER A 12 2.19 -9.02 5.15
CA SER A 12 2.76 -7.73 5.51
C SER A 12 3.79 -7.84 6.63
N ILE A 13 3.54 -8.69 7.64
CA ILE A 13 4.51 -8.96 8.72
C ILE A 13 5.78 -9.60 8.15
N VAL A 14 5.64 -10.61 7.29
CA VAL A 14 6.78 -11.29 6.67
C VAL A 14 7.59 -10.29 5.84
N ILE A 15 6.93 -9.46 5.02
CA ILE A 15 7.57 -8.44 4.20
C ILE A 15 8.30 -7.42 5.07
N VAL A 16 7.68 -6.89 6.12
CA VAL A 16 8.33 -5.92 7.01
C VAL A 16 9.59 -6.51 7.66
N VAL A 17 9.53 -7.78 8.10
CA VAL A 17 10.68 -8.48 8.66
C VAL A 17 11.78 -8.65 7.61
N LEU A 18 11.44 -9.12 6.40
CA LEU A 18 12.40 -9.30 5.30
C LEU A 18 13.04 -7.98 4.89
N LEU A 19 12.24 -6.92 4.74
CA LEU A 19 12.74 -5.58 4.40
C LEU A 19 13.60 -5.00 5.52
N GLY A 20 13.27 -5.25 6.79
CA GLY A 20 14.10 -4.90 7.92
C GLY A 20 15.48 -5.54 7.81
N ILE A 21 15.53 -6.87 7.61
CA ILE A 21 16.78 -7.62 7.41
C ILE A 21 17.56 -7.07 6.20
N LEU A 22 16.86 -6.84 5.07
CA LEU A 22 17.46 -6.30 3.85
C LEU A 22 18.04 -4.89 4.04
N GLY A 23 17.40 -4.04 4.86
CA GLY A 23 17.89 -2.69 5.15
C GLY A 23 19.17 -2.67 5.99
N PHE A 24 19.40 -3.68 6.83
CA PHE A 24 20.62 -3.80 7.65
C PHE A 24 21.78 -4.47 6.90
N LEU A 25 21.47 -5.33 5.93
CA LEU A 25 22.47 -6.08 5.18
C LEU A 25 22.79 -5.38 3.85
N ARG A 26 24.07 -5.12 3.60
CA ARG A 26 24.51 -4.60 2.29
C ARG A 26 24.56 -5.77 1.30
N PHE A 27 23.57 -5.86 0.42
CA PHE A 27 23.59 -6.86 -0.65
C PHE A 27 24.36 -6.35 -1.87
N PRO A 28 25.22 -7.18 -2.47
CA PRO A 28 25.77 -6.87 -3.79
C PRO A 28 24.63 -6.84 -4.81
N LEU A 29 24.86 -6.13 -5.92
CA LEU A 29 24.02 -6.23 -7.11
C LEU A 29 24.12 -7.65 -7.67
N ILE A 30 23.19 -8.53 -7.28
CA ILE A 30 23.13 -9.93 -7.76
C ILE A 30 22.82 -9.95 -9.26
N PHE A 31 21.98 -9.01 -9.71
CA PHE A 31 21.69 -8.74 -11.11
C PHE A 31 22.21 -7.37 -11.53
N SER A 32 22.15 -7.03 -12.82
CA SER A 32 22.52 -5.70 -13.29
C SER A 32 21.63 -4.62 -12.70
N TYR A 33 22.15 -3.39 -12.63
CA TYR A 33 21.40 -2.22 -12.15
C TYR A 33 20.07 -2.04 -12.90
N ASP A 34 20.06 -2.22 -14.22
CA ASP A 34 18.86 -2.05 -15.04
C ASP A 34 17.79 -3.10 -14.74
N VAL A 35 18.18 -4.32 -14.38
CA VAL A 35 17.24 -5.36 -13.94
C VAL A 35 16.60 -4.95 -12.61
N HIS A 36 17.40 -4.55 -11.62
CA HIS A 36 16.87 -4.06 -10.34
C HIS A 36 15.97 -2.84 -10.51
N LYS A 37 16.35 -1.91 -11.39
CA LYS A 37 15.53 -0.73 -11.72
C LYS A 37 14.20 -1.12 -12.36
N THR A 38 14.21 -2.10 -13.26
CA THR A 38 12.99 -2.62 -13.88
C THR A 38 12.06 -3.22 -12.82
N ILE A 39 12.58 -4.07 -11.94
CA ILE A 39 11.79 -4.70 -10.87
C ILE A 39 11.25 -3.65 -9.90
N HIS A 40 12.06 -2.65 -9.54
CA HIS A 40 11.64 -1.53 -8.71
C HIS A 40 10.46 -0.75 -9.33
N ILE A 41 10.54 -0.44 -10.62
CA ILE A 41 9.46 0.26 -11.36
C ILE A 41 8.21 -0.61 -11.46
N VAL A 42 8.35 -1.92 -11.73
CA VAL A 42 7.21 -2.85 -11.72
C VAL A 42 6.53 -2.85 -10.35
N GLY A 43 7.30 -2.92 -9.27
CA GLY A 43 6.78 -2.79 -7.90
C GLY A 43 6.01 -1.48 -7.68
N ALA A 44 6.56 -0.35 -8.16
CA ALA A 44 5.89 0.95 -8.11
C ALA A 44 4.56 0.95 -8.86
N VAL A 45 4.52 0.38 -10.07
CA VAL A 45 3.31 0.31 -10.90
C VAL A 45 2.24 -0.55 -10.27
N LEU A 46 2.59 -1.72 -9.72
CA LEU A 46 1.64 -2.60 -9.03
C LEU A 46 1.06 -1.90 -7.78
N PHE A 47 1.93 -1.32 -6.96
CA PHE A 47 1.53 -0.66 -5.72
C PHE A 47 0.67 0.60 -5.98
N LEU A 48 1.18 1.55 -6.76
CA LEU A 48 0.47 2.80 -7.05
C LEU A 48 -0.77 2.56 -7.92
N GLY A 49 -0.68 1.64 -8.88
CA GLY A 49 -1.83 1.26 -9.69
C GLY A 49 -2.96 0.72 -8.82
N ASN A 50 -2.64 -0.22 -7.92
CA ASN A 50 -3.65 -0.81 -7.05
C ASN A 50 -4.29 0.23 -6.11
N ILE A 51 -3.50 1.04 -5.40
CA ILE A 51 -4.07 2.00 -4.42
C ILE A 51 -4.96 3.05 -5.09
N ILE A 52 -4.60 3.52 -6.30
CA ILE A 52 -5.39 4.51 -7.05
C ILE A 52 -6.68 3.89 -7.60
N VAL A 53 -6.57 2.74 -8.28
CA VAL A 53 -7.75 2.04 -8.84
C VAL A 53 -8.70 1.59 -7.71
N THR A 54 -8.13 1.23 -6.55
CA THR A 54 -8.90 0.87 -5.36
C THR A 54 -9.69 2.04 -4.79
N GLY A 55 -9.21 3.27 -4.88
CA GLY A 55 -10.01 4.44 -4.57
C GLY A 55 -11.17 4.62 -5.57
N ALA A 56 -10.86 4.52 -6.86
CA ALA A 56 -11.82 4.76 -7.93
C ALA A 56 -12.99 3.77 -7.94
N TRP A 57 -12.72 2.46 -7.84
CA TRP A 57 -13.79 1.46 -7.90
C TRP A 57 -14.71 1.45 -6.66
N MET A 58 -14.23 1.92 -5.51
CA MET A 58 -14.97 2.00 -4.25
C MET A 58 -15.96 3.16 -4.36
N LEU A 59 -15.51 4.28 -4.93
CA LEU A 59 -16.38 5.40 -5.29
C LEU A 59 -17.46 4.98 -6.28
N PHE A 60 -17.12 4.17 -7.29
CA PHE A 60 -18.13 3.66 -8.23
C PHE A 60 -19.10 2.67 -7.59
N ALA A 61 -18.61 1.81 -6.68
CA ALA A 61 -19.43 0.87 -5.93
C ALA A 61 -20.44 1.58 -5.02
N GLU A 62 -19.99 2.60 -4.29
CA GLU A 62 -20.85 3.46 -3.46
C GLU A 62 -21.92 4.17 -4.29
N ARG A 63 -21.54 4.80 -5.40
CA ARG A 63 -22.46 5.60 -6.21
C ARG A 63 -23.49 4.79 -6.99
N ASN A 64 -23.13 3.59 -7.44
CA ASN A 64 -23.93 2.87 -8.45
C ASN A 64 -24.36 1.45 -8.04
N GLY A 65 -23.72 0.85 -7.03
CA GLY A 65 -23.83 -0.59 -6.77
C GLY A 65 -24.64 -0.99 -5.54
N GLY A 66 -24.96 -0.05 -4.66
CA GLY A 66 -25.60 -0.34 -3.38
C GLY A 66 -24.75 -1.22 -2.45
N GLN A 67 -25.36 -1.68 -1.36
CA GLN A 67 -24.63 -2.35 -0.27
C GLN A 67 -23.94 -3.66 -0.69
N ALA A 68 -24.57 -4.47 -1.54
CA ALA A 68 -24.01 -5.75 -1.98
C ALA A 68 -22.75 -5.58 -2.84
N VAL A 69 -22.74 -4.60 -3.75
CA VAL A 69 -21.56 -4.29 -4.58
C VAL A 69 -20.47 -3.65 -3.73
N LEU A 70 -20.82 -2.81 -2.75
CA LEU A 70 -19.85 -2.25 -1.81
C LEU A 70 -19.21 -3.34 -0.93
N HIS A 71 -19.98 -4.35 -0.50
CA HIS A 71 -19.44 -5.52 0.19
C HIS A 71 -18.41 -6.27 -0.67
N PHE A 72 -18.77 -6.52 -1.93
CA PHE A 72 -17.87 -7.15 -2.89
C PHE A 72 -16.61 -6.33 -3.13
N ALA A 73 -16.75 -5.01 -3.30
CA ALA A 73 -15.62 -4.10 -3.52
C ALA A 73 -14.68 -4.05 -2.31
N ALA A 74 -15.21 -4.02 -1.08
CA ALA A 74 -14.41 -4.04 0.15
C ALA A 74 -13.61 -5.35 0.29
N LYS A 75 -14.23 -6.51 -0.01
CA LYS A 75 -13.52 -7.80 -0.02
C LYS A 75 -12.47 -7.89 -1.12
N THR A 76 -12.81 -7.44 -2.32
CA THR A 76 -11.89 -7.46 -3.48
C THR A 76 -10.70 -6.57 -3.22
N THR A 77 -10.90 -5.44 -2.55
CA THR A 77 -9.82 -4.54 -2.10
C THR A 77 -8.78 -5.28 -1.25
N ASN A 78 -9.19 -6.06 -0.25
CA ASN A 78 -8.23 -6.80 0.57
C ASN A 78 -7.46 -7.87 -0.22
N TRP A 79 -8.13 -8.54 -1.16
CA TRP A 79 -7.45 -9.50 -2.04
C TRP A 79 -6.50 -8.81 -3.01
N ALA A 80 -6.88 -7.66 -3.55
CA ALA A 80 -6.02 -6.86 -4.40
C ALA A 80 -4.79 -6.37 -3.62
N ASP A 81 -4.96 -6.03 -2.34
CA ASP A 81 -3.84 -5.69 -1.46
C ASP A 81 -2.87 -6.88 -1.27
N VAL A 82 -3.38 -8.10 -1.09
CA VAL A 82 -2.56 -9.32 -1.03
C VAL A 82 -1.80 -9.58 -2.33
N PHE A 83 -2.44 -9.41 -3.49
CA PHE A 83 -1.81 -9.78 -4.77
C PHE A 83 -0.98 -8.67 -5.41
N PHE A 84 -1.24 -7.41 -5.10
CA PHE A 84 -0.63 -6.26 -5.76
C PHE A 84 0.06 -5.30 -4.81
N THR A 85 -0.59 -4.90 -3.70
CA THR A 85 0.02 -3.94 -2.75
C THR A 85 1.22 -4.55 -2.04
N ALA A 86 1.04 -5.68 -1.35
CA ALA A 86 2.11 -6.30 -0.58
C ALA A 86 3.28 -6.76 -1.47
N PRO A 87 3.07 -7.55 -2.54
CA PRO A 87 4.13 -7.90 -3.48
C PRO A 87 4.76 -6.67 -4.15
N GLY A 88 3.94 -5.69 -4.56
CA GLY A 88 4.41 -4.46 -5.19
C GLY A 88 5.36 -3.67 -4.28
N VAL A 89 4.99 -3.49 -3.01
CA VAL A 89 5.83 -2.84 -1.98
C VAL A 89 7.10 -3.64 -1.75
N PHE A 90 7.03 -4.97 -1.68
CA PHE A 90 8.21 -5.81 -1.51
C PHE A 90 9.20 -5.62 -2.66
N LEU A 91 8.74 -5.72 -3.91
CA LEU A 91 9.57 -5.52 -5.11
C LEU A 91 10.15 -4.10 -5.16
N LEU A 92 9.31 -3.09 -4.87
CA LEU A 92 9.69 -1.68 -4.84
C LEU A 92 10.82 -1.43 -3.82
N VAL A 93 10.61 -1.78 -2.56
CA VAL A 93 11.52 -1.41 -1.47
C VAL A 93 12.79 -2.24 -1.50
N SER A 94 12.71 -3.55 -1.72
CA SER A 94 13.89 -4.42 -1.75
C SER A 94 14.89 -3.99 -2.84
N ASN A 95 14.41 -3.75 -4.06
CA ASN A 95 15.26 -3.31 -5.17
C ASN A 95 15.70 -1.85 -4.99
N GLY A 96 14.89 -1.02 -4.33
CA GLY A 96 15.26 0.33 -3.92
C GLY A 96 16.46 0.32 -2.98
N PHE A 97 16.47 -0.52 -1.95
CA PHE A 97 17.60 -0.65 -1.02
C PHE A 97 18.87 -1.17 -1.70
N ILE A 98 18.75 -2.20 -2.55
CA ILE A 98 19.88 -2.75 -3.30
C ILE A 98 20.52 -1.65 -4.17
N MET A 99 19.71 -0.92 -4.95
CA MET A 99 20.20 0.15 -5.82
C MET A 99 20.69 1.38 -5.06
N ALA A 100 20.13 1.70 -3.89
CA ALA A 100 20.51 2.90 -3.13
C ALA A 100 22.01 2.89 -2.80
N THR A 101 22.62 1.72 -2.64
CA THR A 101 24.07 1.57 -2.40
C THR A 101 24.94 2.24 -3.47
N THR A 102 24.48 2.33 -4.73
CA THR A 102 25.21 2.98 -5.82
C THR A 102 25.12 4.51 -5.78
N TRP A 103 24.22 5.06 -4.96
CA TRP A 103 23.95 6.50 -4.83
C TRP A 103 24.39 7.07 -3.47
N GLY A 104 25.28 6.38 -2.75
CA GLY A 104 25.68 6.75 -1.39
C GLY A 104 24.71 6.28 -0.30
N GLY A 105 23.76 5.40 -0.62
CA GLY A 105 22.81 4.82 0.32
C GLY A 105 21.91 5.87 0.95
N PHE A 106 21.83 5.84 2.28
CA PHE A 106 21.10 6.83 3.08
C PHE A 106 21.77 8.22 3.12
N GLY A 107 22.92 8.42 2.46
CA GLY A 107 23.53 9.73 2.29
C GLY A 107 22.78 10.63 1.29
N ALA A 108 21.96 10.04 0.42
CA ALA A 108 21.13 10.80 -0.52
C ALA A 108 19.86 11.31 0.16
N SER A 109 19.74 12.63 0.34
CA SER A 109 18.66 13.25 1.09
C SER A 109 17.26 12.92 0.54
N TRP A 110 17.10 12.90 -0.79
CA TRP A 110 15.81 12.58 -1.41
C TRP A 110 15.41 11.11 -1.19
N VAL A 111 16.38 10.19 -1.11
CA VAL A 111 16.11 8.76 -0.83
C VAL A 111 15.52 8.62 0.57
N VAL A 112 16.13 9.28 1.56
CA VAL A 112 15.64 9.28 2.94
C VAL A 112 14.23 9.88 3.01
N ALA A 113 14.02 11.05 2.42
CA ALA A 113 12.70 11.70 2.43
C ALA A 113 11.63 10.86 1.72
N ALA A 114 11.95 10.25 0.57
CA ALA A 114 11.05 9.37 -0.17
C ALA A 114 10.68 8.10 0.63
N LEU A 115 11.66 7.50 1.33
CA LEU A 115 11.41 6.37 2.22
C LEU A 115 10.52 6.76 3.40
N VAL A 116 10.75 7.92 4.03
CA VAL A 116 9.89 8.41 5.12
C VAL A 116 8.44 8.56 4.65
N LEU A 117 8.22 9.19 3.49
CA LEU A 117 6.87 9.34 2.92
C LEU A 117 6.21 7.98 2.65
N LEU A 118 6.96 7.03 2.08
CA LEU A 118 6.45 5.68 1.83
C LEU A 118 6.14 4.93 3.14
N SER A 119 6.99 5.06 4.16
CA SER A 119 6.77 4.46 5.48
C SER A 119 5.54 5.05 6.17
N LEU A 120 5.36 6.38 6.13
CA LEU A 120 4.16 7.03 6.66
C LEU A 120 2.90 6.53 5.95
N SER A 121 2.95 6.33 4.64
CA SER A 121 1.85 5.72 3.88
C SER A 121 1.54 4.30 4.37
N GLY A 122 2.57 3.47 4.55
CA GLY A 122 2.40 2.10 5.09
C GLY A 122 1.82 2.08 6.49
N ILE A 123 2.24 3.01 7.35
CA ILE A 123 1.68 3.18 8.71
C ILE A 123 0.19 3.55 8.64
N VAL A 124 -0.19 4.51 7.79
CA VAL A 124 -1.60 4.88 7.60
C VAL A 124 -2.42 3.68 7.13
N TRP A 125 -1.89 2.90 6.19
CA TRP A 125 -2.55 1.71 5.68
C TRP A 125 -2.76 0.65 6.77
N VAL A 126 -1.72 0.30 7.54
CA VAL A 126 -1.82 -0.73 8.59
C VAL A 126 -2.71 -0.27 9.76
N ILE A 127 -2.58 0.97 10.21
CA ILE A 127 -3.28 1.47 11.41
C ILE A 127 -4.74 1.83 11.11
N PHE A 128 -5.03 2.38 9.93
CA PHE A 128 -6.37 2.90 9.61
C PHE A 128 -7.09 2.10 8.53
N LEU A 129 -6.44 1.84 7.39
CA LEU A 129 -7.13 1.24 6.24
C LEU A 129 -7.45 -0.24 6.46
N ILE A 130 -6.51 -1.06 6.93
CA ILE A 130 -6.77 -2.50 7.17
C ILE A 130 -7.92 -2.70 8.18
N PRO A 131 -7.95 -2.02 9.35
CA PRO A 131 -9.08 -2.13 10.26
C PRO A 131 -10.39 -1.63 9.66
N ASP A 132 -10.36 -0.57 8.85
CA ASP A 132 -11.55 -0.03 8.21
C ASP A 132 -12.07 -0.93 7.10
N GLN A 133 -11.21 -1.55 6.30
CA GLN A 133 -11.59 -2.56 5.31
C GLN A 133 -12.34 -3.73 5.96
N GLU A 134 -11.83 -4.25 7.09
CA GLU A 134 -12.52 -5.31 7.84
C GLU A 134 -13.89 -4.86 8.35
N ARG A 135 -13.99 -3.62 8.86
CA ARG A 135 -15.26 -3.02 9.31
C ARG A 135 -16.23 -2.83 8.15
N LEU A 136 -15.76 -2.37 6.98
CA LEU A 136 -16.56 -2.22 5.77
C LEU A 136 -17.16 -3.55 5.34
N ILE A 137 -16.37 -4.63 5.34
CA ILE A 137 -16.84 -5.98 5.02
C ILE A 137 -17.92 -6.43 6.02
N ARG A 138 -17.70 -6.19 7.32
CA ARG A 138 -18.66 -6.57 8.37
C ARG A 138 -19.97 -5.80 8.27
N TYR A 139 -19.91 -4.47 8.21
CA TYR A 139 -21.09 -3.60 8.24
C TYR A 139 -21.91 -3.65 6.95
N SER A 140 -21.30 -4.09 5.84
CA SER A 140 -22.02 -4.33 4.58
C SER A 140 -22.73 -5.69 4.52
N MET A 141 -22.60 -6.56 5.52
CA MET A 141 -23.40 -7.78 5.61
C MET A 141 -24.89 -7.49 5.86
N PRO A 142 -25.80 -8.48 5.72
CA PRO A 142 -27.19 -8.33 6.15
C PRO A 142 -27.32 -8.00 7.66
N PRO A 143 -28.38 -7.30 8.09
CA PRO A 143 -28.58 -6.90 9.49
C PRO A 143 -28.48 -8.06 10.49
N GLU A 144 -29.04 -9.22 10.16
CA GLU A 144 -29.01 -10.43 10.98
C GLU A 144 -27.60 -11.04 11.15
N LYS A 145 -26.64 -10.60 10.33
CA LYS A 145 -25.22 -10.98 10.41
C LYS A 145 -24.33 -9.85 10.95
N GLY A 146 -24.93 -8.80 11.49
CA GLY A 146 -24.22 -7.64 12.06
C GLY A 146 -23.95 -6.51 11.07
N GLY A 147 -24.73 -6.46 9.99
CA GLY A 147 -24.79 -5.31 9.08
C GLY A 147 -25.34 -4.06 9.75
N ASP A 148 -24.80 -2.90 9.38
CA ASP A 148 -25.25 -1.59 9.87
C ASP A 148 -24.89 -0.52 8.84
N GLU A 149 -25.91 0.04 8.18
CA GLU A 149 -25.73 1.02 7.10
C GLU A 149 -25.12 2.34 7.60
N ALA A 150 -25.50 2.81 8.78
CA ALA A 150 -24.99 4.05 9.33
C ALA A 150 -23.50 3.93 9.68
N LEU A 151 -23.10 2.80 10.30
CA LEU A 151 -21.70 2.50 10.58
C LEU A 151 -20.90 2.22 9.31
N LEU A 152 -21.51 1.60 8.29
CA LEU A 152 -20.90 1.38 6.98
C LEU A 152 -20.51 2.71 6.33
N LEU A 153 -21.44 3.65 6.18
CA LEU A 153 -21.17 4.95 5.56
C LEU A 153 -20.16 5.78 6.35
N ARG A 154 -20.24 5.77 7.69
CA ARG A 154 -19.26 6.46 8.55
C ARG A 154 -17.86 5.88 8.38
N THR A 155 -17.75 4.56 8.30
CA THR A 155 -16.47 3.87 8.08
C THR A 155 -15.94 4.15 6.68
N LEU A 156 -16.81 4.15 5.67
CA LEU A 156 -16.45 4.41 4.28
C LEU A 156 -15.86 5.81 4.09
N HIS A 157 -16.47 6.84 4.65
CA HIS A 157 -15.93 8.20 4.58
C HIS A 157 -14.58 8.33 5.27
N ARG A 158 -14.40 7.69 6.44
CA ARG A 158 -13.10 7.63 7.12
C ARG A 158 -12.06 6.90 6.27
N TRP A 159 -12.46 5.79 5.64
CA TRP A 159 -11.61 5.01 4.75
C TRP A 159 -11.17 5.83 3.53
N TYR A 160 -12.06 6.62 2.91
CA TYR A 160 -11.68 7.52 1.82
C TYR A 160 -10.67 8.58 2.25
N PHE A 161 -10.86 9.19 3.41
CA PHE A 161 -9.94 10.19 3.92
C PHE A 161 -8.53 9.60 4.09
N TRP A 162 -8.42 8.48 4.80
CA TRP A 162 -7.12 7.82 4.99
C TRP A 162 -6.57 7.23 3.68
N GLY A 163 -7.43 6.81 2.76
CA GLY A 163 -7.06 6.31 1.44
C GLY A 163 -6.42 7.41 0.59
N ALA A 164 -6.97 8.62 0.63
CA ALA A 164 -6.38 9.79 -0.02
C ALA A 164 -5.01 10.13 0.58
N VAL A 165 -4.89 10.15 1.92
CA VAL A 165 -3.61 10.38 2.60
C VAL A 165 -2.57 9.32 2.20
N ALA A 166 -2.94 8.03 2.26
CA ALA A 166 -2.09 6.92 1.86
C ALA A 166 -1.76 6.91 0.36
N THR A 167 -2.49 7.64 -0.48
CA THR A 167 -2.19 7.75 -1.92
C THR A 167 -1.29 8.94 -2.21
N VAL A 168 -1.52 10.09 -1.58
CA VAL A 168 -0.74 11.32 -1.81
C VAL A 168 0.71 11.14 -1.36
N LEU A 169 0.94 10.51 -0.20
CA LEU A 169 2.27 10.28 0.35
C LEU A 169 3.21 9.53 -0.63
N PRO A 170 2.84 8.36 -1.20
CA PRO A 170 3.69 7.66 -2.15
C PRO A 170 3.77 8.36 -3.52
N LEU A 171 2.78 9.17 -3.92
CA LEU A 171 2.90 10.02 -5.10
C LEU A 171 3.97 11.10 -4.92
N MET A 172 4.05 11.72 -3.73
CA MET A 172 5.14 12.63 -3.39
C MET A 172 6.50 11.88 -3.36
N SER A 173 6.53 10.68 -2.80
CA SER A 173 7.71 9.81 -2.80
C SER A 173 8.19 9.50 -4.22
N LEU A 174 7.27 9.16 -5.13
CA LEU A 174 7.57 8.97 -6.56
C LEU A 174 8.19 10.23 -7.17
N GLY A 175 7.62 11.41 -6.90
CA GLY A 175 8.18 12.69 -7.34
C GLY A 175 9.63 12.90 -6.91
N LEU A 176 9.94 12.60 -5.64
CA LEU A 176 11.31 12.68 -5.12
C LEU A 176 12.26 11.68 -5.80
N MET A 177 11.80 10.46 -6.08
CA MET A 177 12.61 9.44 -6.75
C MET A 177 12.90 9.76 -8.23
N VAL A 178 12.03 10.54 -8.87
CA VAL A 178 12.21 11.01 -10.25
C VAL A 178 13.10 12.25 -10.30
N LEU A 179 12.78 13.27 -9.51
CA LEU A 179 13.45 14.59 -9.55
C LEU A 179 14.81 14.59 -8.84
N LYS A 180 15.00 13.72 -7.85
CA LYS A 180 16.22 13.56 -7.06
C LYS A 180 16.81 14.88 -6.53
N PRO A 181 16.00 15.75 -5.89
CA PRO A 181 16.49 17.04 -5.41
C PRO A 181 17.45 16.86 -4.23
N ARG A 182 18.42 17.75 -4.11
CA ARG A 182 19.17 17.88 -2.85
C ARG A 182 18.32 18.68 -1.86
N LEU A 183 18.01 18.07 -0.71
CA LEU A 183 17.15 18.66 0.31
C LEU A 183 17.96 19.23 1.48
N TRP A 184 19.12 18.65 1.76
CA TRP A 184 20.13 19.12 2.72
C TRP A 184 21.55 18.76 2.23
#